data_AF-A0AAD4TFX6-F1
#
_entry.id   AF-A0AAD4TFX6-F1
#
_cell.length_a   1.000
_cell.length_b   1.000
_cell.length_c   1.000
_cell.angle_alpha   90.00
_cell.angle_beta   90.00
_cell.angle_gamma   90.00
#
_symmetry.space_group_name_H-M   'P 1'
#
loop_
_entity.id
_entity.type
_entity.pdbx_description
1 polymer ?
#
loop_
_entity_poly.entity_id
_entity_poly.type
_entity_poly.pdbx_seq_one_letter_code
_entity_poly.pdbx_strand_id
1 'polypeptide(L)'
;MAYSSSSSSWPFFFFVLVSSLCMFGMNISPTTAQLSPSFYSSSCPNVLFTIQNAVLTAISNEPRMGASLLRLHFHDCFLAYKYMCMFPSCTEFRNTQQRLRFLARTGCDASILLDDTSSFTGEKTAGPNANSVRGYDIIDTIKAQVEALCPNTVSCADILAVAARDSVAAMGGRPWIVQLGRRDAKTASKNDANTNLPPATLSLSGLITSFTNKGFTTKEMVILSGSHSIGQARCTTFRSRIHNETNIDASFATSRKASCPTSGNDNNLAPLDATPIIFDNTYYKNLVSKKGLLHSDQELFNGGSTDAQVTAYSIDNPTFLTDFAVAMVKMGNLSPLTANSSSLKSSQSWLPIVHLLLGHSFSLFQYHHCTTSAQLSSTFYASSCPNLLPTIQAAVVNAVSNEARMGASLLRLHFHDCFGCDASILLDDTSSFTGKKTAGPNANSVRGFDVIDTIKTQVEAICTKIVSCADILAVAARYSVAALGGRPWVVQLGRRDAKTASMSDANSNLPAATLGLSGLITSFSNK
;
A
#
# COMPACT_ATOMS: atom_id res chain seq x y z
N MET A 1 1.01 -89.57 6.07
CA MET A 1 1.78 -88.50 5.39
C MET A 1 1.06 -87.18 5.62
N ALA A 2 1.80 -86.20 6.15
CA ALA A 2 1.64 -84.74 6.18
C ALA A 2 0.27 -84.03 5.96
N TYR A 3 -0.01 -83.12 6.92
CA TYR A 3 -0.63 -81.78 6.86
C TYR A 3 -2.05 -81.60 6.27
N SER A 4 -3.02 -81.17 7.10
CA SER A 4 -3.57 -79.79 7.25
C SER A 4 -4.42 -79.33 6.05
N SER A 5 -5.59 -78.71 6.20
CA SER A 5 -5.88 -77.52 7.00
C SER A 5 -7.39 -77.31 7.11
N SER A 6 -7.75 -76.65 8.22
CA SER A 6 -9.07 -76.24 8.66
C SER A 6 -9.60 -75.00 7.94
N SER A 7 -10.91 -74.97 7.81
CA SER A 7 -11.75 -73.81 7.56
C SER A 7 -11.59 -72.70 8.61
N SER A 8 -11.48 -71.44 8.17
CA SER A 8 -12.08 -70.32 8.91
C SER A 8 -12.36 -69.13 7.98
N SER A 9 -13.59 -68.63 8.14
CA SER A 9 -14.09 -67.28 7.87
C SER A 9 -13.02 -66.19 7.91
N TRP A 10 -13.11 -65.17 7.04
CA TRP A 10 -12.85 -63.74 7.33
C TRP A 10 -13.37 -62.84 6.17
N PRO A 11 -14.51 -62.16 6.32
CA PRO A 11 -14.87 -60.99 5.53
C PRO A 11 -14.63 -59.73 6.36
N PHE A 12 -13.38 -59.31 6.53
CA PHE A 12 -13.09 -58.05 7.25
C PHE A 12 -11.86 -57.26 6.77
N PHE A 13 -11.08 -57.77 5.81
CA PHE A 13 -9.81 -57.11 5.40
C PHE A 13 -9.84 -56.34 4.09
N PHE A 14 -10.94 -56.37 3.32
CA PHE A 14 -11.02 -55.64 2.05
C PHE A 14 -11.65 -54.23 2.16
N PHE A 15 -12.30 -53.91 3.28
CA PHE A 15 -12.94 -52.60 3.49
C PHE A 15 -12.05 -51.55 4.17
N VAL A 16 -10.89 -51.94 4.72
CA VAL A 16 -10.01 -51.01 5.47
C VAL A 16 -8.90 -50.40 4.58
N LEU A 17 -8.59 -51.01 3.42
CA LEU A 17 -7.51 -50.52 2.55
C LEU A 17 -7.95 -49.50 1.48
N VAL A 18 -9.26 -49.35 1.24
CA VAL A 18 -9.80 -48.37 0.27
C VAL A 18 -10.39 -47.12 0.96
N SER A 19 -10.62 -47.16 2.29
CA SER A 19 -11.08 -45.98 3.05
C SER A 19 -9.94 -45.14 3.64
N SER A 20 -8.71 -45.65 3.74
CA SER A 20 -7.55 -44.87 4.19
C SER A 20 -6.82 -44.10 3.09
N LEU A 21 -7.22 -44.26 1.82
CA LEU A 21 -6.67 -43.45 0.71
C LEU A 21 -7.50 -42.20 0.37
N CYS A 22 -8.59 -41.93 1.10
CA CYS A 22 -9.50 -40.81 0.81
C CYS A 22 -9.67 -39.81 1.97
N MET A 23 -8.80 -39.87 2.99
CA MET A 23 -8.75 -38.90 4.10
C MET A 23 -7.36 -38.26 4.23
N PHE A 24 -6.63 -38.09 3.12
CA PHE A 24 -5.82 -36.86 2.97
C PHE A 24 -6.80 -35.72 2.72
N GLY A 25 -7.58 -35.38 3.75
CA GLY A 25 -8.29 -34.13 3.81
C GLY A 25 -7.23 -33.05 3.76
N MET A 26 -6.98 -32.53 2.57
CA MET A 26 -6.39 -31.21 2.42
C MET A 26 -7.23 -30.32 3.32
N ASN A 27 -6.65 -29.92 4.46
CA ASN A 27 -7.12 -28.78 5.20
C ASN A 27 -6.89 -27.60 4.26
N ILE A 28 -7.81 -27.39 3.32
CA ILE A 28 -7.93 -26.15 2.58
C ILE A 28 -8.51 -25.19 3.61
N SER A 29 -7.65 -24.71 4.51
CA SER A 29 -7.88 -23.44 5.16
C SER A 29 -8.24 -22.46 4.04
N PRO A 30 -9.37 -21.74 4.10
CA PRO A 30 -9.66 -20.72 3.12
C PRO A 30 -8.54 -19.69 3.18
N THR A 31 -7.55 -19.80 2.30
CA THR A 31 -6.45 -18.85 2.21
C THR A 31 -7.04 -17.59 1.64
N THR A 32 -7.43 -16.63 2.48
CA THR A 32 -7.73 -15.28 2.03
C THR A 32 -6.53 -14.83 1.21
N ALA A 33 -6.70 -14.71 -0.11
CA ALA A 33 -5.66 -14.18 -0.97
C ALA A 33 -5.44 -12.72 -0.60
N GLN A 34 -4.51 -12.50 0.31
CA GLN A 34 -4.13 -11.20 0.81
C GLN A 34 -3.15 -10.59 -0.19
N LEU A 35 -3.34 -9.30 -0.48
CA LEU A 35 -2.37 -8.56 -1.28
C LEU A 35 -0.98 -8.63 -0.62
N SER A 36 0.05 -8.68 -1.44
CA SER A 36 1.44 -8.79 -0.97
C SER A 36 2.36 -7.93 -1.81
N PRO A 37 3.35 -7.24 -1.21
CA PRO A 37 4.35 -6.49 -1.97
C PRO A 37 5.23 -7.38 -2.86
N SER A 38 5.31 -8.69 -2.56
CA SER A 38 6.11 -9.66 -3.32
C SER A 38 5.27 -10.56 -4.21
N PHE A 39 4.00 -10.21 -4.48
CA PHE A 39 3.07 -11.09 -5.21
C PHE A 39 3.64 -11.59 -6.55
N TYR A 40 4.39 -10.74 -7.27
CA TYR A 40 5.01 -11.07 -8.55
C TYR A 40 6.50 -11.45 -8.48
N SER A 41 7.11 -11.53 -7.29
CA SER A 41 8.56 -11.68 -7.17
C SER A 41 9.11 -12.97 -7.79
N SER A 42 8.34 -14.05 -7.83
CA SER A 42 8.73 -15.31 -8.48
C SER A 42 8.19 -15.45 -9.90
N SER A 43 6.98 -14.95 -10.16
CA SER A 43 6.28 -15.12 -11.44
C SER A 43 6.63 -14.07 -12.48
N CYS A 44 7.02 -12.86 -12.07
CA CYS A 44 7.45 -11.78 -12.95
C CYS A 44 8.46 -10.84 -12.26
N PRO A 45 9.71 -11.30 -12.03
CA PRO A 45 10.69 -10.60 -11.20
C PRO A 45 11.04 -9.18 -11.68
N ASN A 46 10.95 -8.91 -12.99
CA ASN A 46 11.30 -7.61 -13.58
C ASN A 46 10.12 -6.62 -13.67
N VAL A 47 8.90 -7.00 -13.26
CA VAL A 47 7.69 -6.19 -13.47
C VAL A 47 7.81 -4.75 -12.92
N LEU A 48 8.28 -4.59 -11.69
CA LEU A 48 8.35 -3.28 -11.04
C LEU A 48 9.42 -2.36 -11.66
N PHE A 49 10.43 -2.93 -12.31
CA PHE A 49 11.43 -2.17 -13.04
C PHE A 49 10.89 -1.74 -14.41
N THR A 50 10.21 -2.65 -15.11
CA THR A 50 9.56 -2.36 -16.40
C THR A 50 8.54 -1.24 -16.29
N ILE A 51 7.62 -1.32 -15.31
CA ILE A 51 6.62 -0.27 -15.10
C ILE A 51 7.28 1.07 -14.79
N GLN A 52 8.28 1.07 -13.90
CA GLN A 52 8.98 2.29 -13.52
C GLN A 52 9.63 2.97 -14.72
N ASN A 53 10.36 2.23 -15.56
CA ASN A 53 11.03 2.79 -16.72
C ASN A 53 10.03 3.42 -17.69
N ALA A 54 8.93 2.74 -17.98
CA ALA A 54 7.90 3.25 -18.87
C ALA A 54 7.24 4.53 -18.31
N VAL A 55 6.97 4.58 -17.01
CA VAL A 55 6.45 5.80 -16.34
C VAL A 55 7.45 6.95 -16.43
N LEU A 56 8.74 6.69 -16.16
CA LEU A 56 9.79 7.71 -16.27
C LEU A 56 9.94 8.21 -17.71
N THR A 57 9.86 7.32 -18.70
CA THR A 57 9.85 7.71 -20.12
C THR A 57 8.63 8.58 -20.44
N ALA A 58 7.43 8.21 -19.96
CA ALA A 58 6.22 8.99 -20.18
C ALA A 58 6.31 10.39 -19.56
N ILE A 59 6.84 10.51 -18.33
CA ILE A 59 7.05 11.78 -17.65
C ILE A 59 8.13 12.62 -18.33
N SER A 60 9.22 12.00 -18.81
CA SER A 60 10.26 12.69 -19.57
C SER A 60 9.74 13.29 -20.87
N ASN A 61 8.75 12.63 -21.51
CA ASN A 61 8.13 13.13 -22.74
C ASN A 61 7.08 14.20 -22.46
N GLU A 62 6.27 14.02 -21.41
CA GLU A 62 5.27 14.98 -20.97
C GLU A 62 5.27 15.06 -19.43
N PRO A 63 5.89 16.10 -18.83
CA PRO A 63 6.01 16.19 -17.37
C PRO A 63 4.69 16.07 -16.61
N ARG A 64 3.58 16.55 -17.17
CA ARG A 64 2.24 16.47 -16.55
C ARG A 64 1.68 15.04 -16.49
N MET A 65 2.34 14.06 -17.10
CA MET A 65 1.87 12.68 -17.10
C MET A 65 1.91 12.07 -15.70
N GLY A 66 2.86 12.48 -14.84
CA GLY A 66 2.91 12.01 -13.46
C GLY A 66 1.63 12.35 -12.67
N ALA A 67 1.16 13.59 -12.78
CA ALA A 67 -0.11 14.02 -12.19
C ALA A 67 -1.31 13.29 -12.84
N SER A 68 -1.24 13.03 -14.14
CA SER A 68 -2.32 12.34 -14.87
C SER A 68 -2.47 10.88 -14.43
N LEU A 69 -1.35 10.17 -14.24
CA LEU A 69 -1.33 8.78 -13.76
C LEU A 69 -1.74 8.66 -12.29
N LEU A 70 -1.31 9.59 -11.43
CA LEU A 70 -1.78 9.66 -10.04
C LEU A 70 -3.30 9.86 -9.99
N ARG A 71 -3.82 10.79 -10.80
CA ARG A 71 -5.25 11.06 -10.90
C ARG A 71 -6.02 9.85 -11.43
N LEU A 72 -5.51 9.17 -12.45
CA LEU A 72 -6.12 7.96 -13.01
C LEU A 72 -6.29 6.88 -11.94
N HIS A 73 -5.28 6.65 -11.10
CA HIS A 73 -5.37 5.71 -9.99
C HIS A 73 -6.37 6.15 -8.90
N PHE A 74 -6.40 7.44 -8.52
CA PHE A 74 -7.41 7.95 -7.58
C PHE A 74 -8.83 7.72 -8.11
N HIS A 75 -9.07 8.03 -9.38
CA HIS A 75 -10.38 7.88 -10.00
C HIS A 75 -10.85 6.43 -10.13
N ASP A 76 -9.92 5.47 -10.27
CA ASP A 76 -10.21 4.02 -10.21
C ASP A 76 -10.51 3.55 -8.77
N CYS A 77 -9.80 4.08 -7.78
CA CYS A 77 -9.91 3.66 -6.39
C CYS A 77 -11.12 4.26 -5.64
N PHE A 78 -11.44 5.54 -5.87
CA PHE A 78 -12.43 6.26 -5.07
C PHE A 78 -13.89 5.89 -5.40
N LEU A 79 -14.10 4.92 -6.30
CA LEU A 79 -15.41 4.34 -6.59
C LEU A 79 -15.87 3.30 -5.56
N ALA A 80 -14.95 2.78 -4.74
CA ALA A 80 -15.26 1.75 -3.76
C ALA A 80 -16.35 2.21 -2.78
N TYR A 81 -17.44 1.46 -2.61
CA TYR A 81 -18.41 1.70 -1.55
C TYR A 81 -18.96 0.39 -1.03
N LYS A 82 -19.28 0.38 0.27
CA LYS A 82 -19.87 -0.77 0.94
C LYS A 82 -21.22 -0.34 1.49
N TYR A 83 -22.29 -0.53 0.72
CA TYR A 83 -23.63 -0.42 1.29
C TYR A 83 -23.92 -1.69 2.08
N MET A 84 -24.06 -1.53 3.41
CA MET A 84 -24.72 -2.52 4.24
C MET A 84 -26.17 -2.04 4.43
N CYS A 85 -27.07 -2.46 3.55
CA CYS A 85 -28.51 -2.25 3.76
C CYS A 85 -28.97 -3.20 4.87
N MET A 86 -29.05 -2.71 6.11
CA MET A 86 -29.56 -3.47 7.27
C MET A 86 -31.08 -3.30 7.50
N PHE A 87 -31.78 -2.48 6.70
CA PHE A 87 -33.21 -2.21 6.89
C PHE A 87 -34.06 -2.47 5.63
N PRO A 88 -35.29 -3.01 5.76
CA PRO A 88 -36.21 -3.25 4.64
C PRO A 88 -36.77 -1.99 3.96
N SER A 89 -36.47 -0.80 4.46
CA SER A 89 -37.06 0.48 4.02
C SER A 89 -36.28 1.21 2.92
N CYS A 90 -35.18 0.65 2.41
CA CYS A 90 -34.50 1.16 1.21
C CYS A 90 -35.27 0.78 -0.06
N THR A 91 -36.48 1.29 -0.20
CA THR A 91 -37.28 1.25 -1.43
C THR A 91 -37.54 2.67 -1.92
N GLU A 92 -36.48 3.32 -2.39
CA GLU A 92 -36.62 4.41 -3.35
C GLU A 92 -35.53 4.27 -4.41
N PHE A 93 -35.80 3.42 -5.41
CA PHE A 93 -35.56 3.71 -6.83
C PHE A 93 -36.25 2.60 -7.65
N ARG A 94 -37.30 3.02 -8.36
CA ARG A 94 -38.10 2.21 -9.30
C ARG A 94 -37.22 1.68 -10.44
N ASN A 95 -37.14 0.36 -10.60
CA ASN A 95 -37.60 -0.41 -11.78
C ASN A 95 -37.01 -1.84 -11.76
N THR A 96 -37.90 -2.80 -11.51
CA THR A 96 -37.90 -4.22 -11.93
C THR A 96 -36.57 -4.95 -12.22
N GLN A 97 -35.79 -5.30 -11.18
CA GLN A 97 -35.11 -6.62 -11.03
C GLN A 97 -34.36 -6.78 -9.68
N GLN A 98 -34.98 -6.43 -8.55
CA GLN A 98 -34.32 -6.59 -7.23
C GLN A 98 -34.48 -8.02 -6.68
N ARG A 99 -33.50 -8.88 -6.96
CA ARG A 99 -32.96 -9.73 -5.88
C ARG A 99 -32.13 -8.82 -4.99
N LEU A 100 -32.32 -8.88 -3.68
CA LEU A 100 -31.43 -8.27 -2.67
C LEU A 100 -29.97 -8.62 -3.00
N ARG A 101 -29.27 -7.69 -3.66
CA ARG A 101 -27.83 -7.76 -3.91
C ARG A 101 -27.19 -6.80 -2.92
N PHE A 102 -26.27 -7.30 -2.09
CA PHE A 102 -25.25 -6.44 -1.52
C PHE A 102 -24.52 -5.77 -2.69
N LEU A 103 -24.85 -4.51 -2.98
CA LEU A 103 -24.12 -3.70 -3.95
C LEU A 103 -22.90 -3.15 -3.21
N ALA A 104 -21.86 -3.98 -3.09
CA ALA A 104 -20.53 -3.50 -2.76
C ALA A 104 -19.79 -3.39 -4.08
N ARG A 105 -19.52 -2.15 -4.52
CA ARG A 105 -18.66 -1.93 -5.68
C ARG A 105 -17.22 -1.84 -5.21
N THR A 106 -16.35 -2.63 -5.85
CA THR A 106 -14.90 -2.57 -5.64
C THR A 106 -14.32 -1.36 -6.37
N GLY A 107 -13.28 -0.78 -5.79
CA GLY A 107 -12.42 0.20 -6.47
C GLY A 107 -11.01 -0.37 -6.55
N CYS A 108 -10.12 0.34 -7.22
CA CYS A 108 -8.74 -0.11 -7.44
C CYS A 108 -8.69 -1.43 -8.23
N ASP A 109 -9.55 -1.59 -9.24
CA ASP A 109 -9.68 -2.81 -10.04
C ASP A 109 -9.53 -2.55 -11.55
N ALA A 110 -8.99 -1.39 -11.94
CA ALA A 110 -8.81 -0.97 -13.32
C ALA A 110 -10.11 -0.90 -14.14
N SER A 111 -11.28 -0.84 -13.48
CA SER A 111 -12.56 -0.65 -14.19
C SER A 111 -12.60 0.66 -14.98
N ILE A 112 -11.83 1.68 -14.56
CA ILE A 112 -11.70 2.94 -15.32
C ILE A 112 -11.09 2.75 -16.72
N LEU A 113 -10.33 1.68 -16.95
CA LEU A 113 -9.67 1.40 -18.22
C LEU A 113 -10.61 0.74 -19.25
N LEU A 114 -11.77 0.22 -18.80
CA LEU A 114 -12.69 -0.49 -19.67
C LEU A 114 -13.45 0.46 -20.60
N ASP A 115 -13.46 0.13 -21.89
CA ASP A 115 -14.25 0.82 -22.90
C ASP A 115 -15.73 0.41 -22.83
N ASP A 116 -16.59 1.23 -23.44
CA ASP A 116 -18.01 0.94 -23.57
C ASP A 116 -18.23 -0.37 -24.35
N THR A 117 -19.20 -1.17 -23.92
CA THR A 117 -19.63 -2.39 -24.60
C THR A 117 -21.13 -2.37 -24.81
N SER A 118 -21.66 -3.37 -25.53
CA SER A 118 -23.12 -3.53 -25.67
C SER A 118 -23.83 -3.83 -24.34
N SER A 119 -23.12 -4.25 -23.29
CA SER A 119 -23.70 -4.68 -22.01
C SER A 119 -23.45 -3.69 -20.86
N PHE A 120 -22.53 -2.74 -20.99
CA PHE A 120 -22.31 -1.68 -20.00
C PHE A 120 -21.65 -0.44 -20.63
N THR A 121 -21.85 0.71 -19.99
CA THR A 121 -21.12 1.95 -20.28
C THR A 121 -19.99 2.12 -19.27
N GLY A 122 -18.77 2.23 -19.77
CA GLY A 122 -17.54 2.41 -19.02
C GLY A 122 -17.45 3.79 -18.35
N GLU A 123 -16.42 3.94 -17.52
CA GLU A 123 -16.24 5.13 -16.71
C GLU A 123 -15.57 6.28 -17.45
N LYS A 124 -14.88 6.00 -18.56
CA LYS A 124 -14.16 7.02 -19.35
C LYS A 124 -15.08 8.16 -19.80
N THR A 125 -16.37 7.88 -20.00
CA THR A 125 -17.37 8.87 -20.44
C THR A 125 -18.19 9.48 -19.30
N ALA A 126 -17.88 9.17 -18.04
CA ALA A 126 -18.48 9.83 -16.87
C ALA A 126 -18.03 11.30 -16.79
N GLY A 127 -18.86 12.20 -16.25
CA GLY A 127 -18.58 13.64 -16.19
C GLY A 127 -17.21 13.99 -15.57
N PRO A 128 -16.80 13.39 -14.44
CA PRO A 128 -15.47 13.62 -13.86
C PRO A 128 -14.29 13.14 -14.72
N ASN A 129 -14.52 12.18 -15.63
CA ASN A 129 -13.47 11.50 -16.40
C ASN A 129 -13.37 12.00 -17.84
N ALA A 130 -14.52 12.31 -18.47
CA ALA A 130 -14.63 12.66 -19.87
C ALA A 130 -13.82 13.91 -20.20
N ASN A 131 -12.94 13.80 -21.20
CA ASN A 131 -12.04 14.88 -21.64
C ASN A 131 -11.21 15.48 -20.48
N SER A 132 -10.88 14.64 -19.49
CA SER A 132 -10.25 15.08 -18.25
C SER A 132 -9.18 14.08 -17.79
N VAL A 133 -9.55 12.82 -17.53
CA VAL A 133 -8.58 11.77 -17.14
C VAL A 133 -7.78 11.36 -18.37
N ARG A 134 -6.46 11.17 -18.20
CA ARG A 134 -5.50 10.85 -19.28
C ARG A 134 -4.53 9.76 -18.79
N GLY A 135 -3.73 9.23 -19.71
CA GLY A 135 -2.72 8.21 -19.42
C GLY A 135 -3.17 6.77 -19.67
N TYR A 136 -4.37 6.57 -20.26
CA TYR A 136 -4.85 5.24 -20.66
C TYR A 136 -3.87 4.53 -21.61
N ASP A 137 -3.39 5.27 -22.61
CA ASP A 137 -2.39 4.84 -23.60
C ASP A 137 -1.03 4.46 -22.97
N ILE A 138 -0.64 5.17 -21.91
CA ILE A 138 0.56 4.85 -21.14
C ILE A 138 0.38 3.51 -20.41
N ILE A 139 -0.79 3.27 -19.81
CA ILE A 139 -1.09 2.00 -19.16
C ILE A 139 -1.15 0.85 -20.17
N ASP A 140 -1.75 1.06 -21.34
CA ASP A 140 -1.77 0.07 -22.42
C ASP A 140 -0.35 -0.27 -22.90
N THR A 141 0.50 0.75 -23.05
CA THR A 141 1.92 0.58 -23.41
C THR A 141 2.68 -0.22 -22.36
N ILE A 142 2.50 0.11 -21.08
CA ILE A 142 3.11 -0.63 -19.97
C ILE A 142 2.61 -2.07 -19.96
N LYS A 143 1.30 -2.27 -20.14
CA LYS A 143 0.68 -3.59 -20.18
C LYS A 143 1.28 -4.43 -21.30
N ALA A 144 1.43 -3.89 -22.50
CA ALA A 144 2.06 -4.59 -23.62
C ALA A 144 3.51 -5.01 -23.30
N GLN A 145 4.31 -4.12 -22.68
CA GLN A 145 5.68 -4.42 -22.27
C GLN A 145 5.73 -5.51 -21.19
N VAL A 146 4.83 -5.46 -20.22
CA VAL A 146 4.75 -6.46 -19.14
C VAL A 146 4.29 -7.81 -19.68
N GLU A 147 3.30 -7.84 -20.58
CA GLU A 147 2.83 -9.08 -21.23
C GLU A 147 3.91 -9.74 -22.08
N ALA A 148 4.81 -8.97 -22.71
CA ALA A 148 5.96 -9.51 -23.41
C ALA A 148 6.99 -10.19 -22.47
N LEU A 149 7.01 -9.83 -21.18
CA LEU A 149 7.91 -10.40 -20.18
C LEU A 149 7.28 -11.58 -19.43
N CYS A 150 6.02 -11.46 -19.05
CA CYS A 150 5.29 -12.44 -18.24
C CYS A 150 3.81 -12.49 -18.66
N PRO A 151 3.49 -13.27 -19.71
CA PRO A 151 2.14 -13.33 -20.27
C PRO A 151 1.08 -13.68 -19.22
N ASN A 152 -0.06 -13.01 -19.28
CA ASN A 152 -1.26 -13.21 -18.46
C ASN A 152 -1.00 -13.20 -16.94
N THR A 153 0.07 -12.55 -16.48
CA THR A 153 0.51 -12.63 -15.09
C THR A 153 0.11 -11.41 -14.27
N VAL A 154 0.30 -10.21 -14.81
CA VAL A 154 0.19 -8.94 -14.06
C VAL A 154 -1.09 -8.20 -14.42
N SER A 155 -1.88 -7.79 -13.44
CA SER A 155 -3.14 -7.06 -13.68
C SER A 155 -2.90 -5.60 -14.06
N CYS A 156 -3.80 -5.02 -14.85
CA CYS A 156 -3.81 -3.57 -15.10
C CYS A 156 -4.04 -2.78 -13.81
N ALA A 157 -4.81 -3.32 -12.86
CA ALA A 157 -5.04 -2.72 -11.54
C ALA A 157 -3.73 -2.52 -10.75
N ASP A 158 -2.83 -3.52 -10.76
CA ASP A 158 -1.52 -3.39 -10.13
C ASP A 158 -0.58 -2.46 -10.92
N ILE A 159 -0.65 -2.47 -12.25
CA ILE A 159 0.09 -1.52 -13.09
C ILE A 159 -0.30 -0.08 -12.75
N LEU A 160 -1.59 0.22 -12.61
CA LEU A 160 -2.09 1.54 -12.21
C LEU A 160 -1.56 1.98 -10.85
N ALA A 161 -1.65 1.11 -9.84
CA ALA A 161 -1.20 1.42 -8.49
C ALA A 161 0.32 1.67 -8.43
N VAL A 162 1.08 0.88 -9.18
CA VAL A 162 2.53 1.04 -9.32
C VAL A 162 2.88 2.32 -10.07
N ALA A 163 2.17 2.63 -11.15
CA ALA A 163 2.41 3.83 -11.96
C ALA A 163 2.13 5.12 -11.17
N ALA A 164 1.09 5.14 -10.32
CA ALA A 164 0.81 6.28 -9.44
C ALA A 164 1.94 6.53 -8.43
N ARG A 165 2.46 5.46 -7.79
CA ARG A 165 3.62 5.55 -6.89
C ARG A 165 4.84 6.12 -7.60
N ASP A 166 5.19 5.53 -8.75
CA ASP A 166 6.40 5.92 -9.48
C ASP A 166 6.28 7.34 -10.03
N SER A 167 5.07 7.79 -10.35
CA SER A 167 4.78 9.17 -10.75
C SER A 167 5.03 10.18 -9.63
N VAL A 168 4.53 9.92 -8.42
CA VAL A 168 4.76 10.79 -7.26
C VAL A 168 6.25 10.85 -6.91
N ALA A 169 6.92 9.69 -6.92
CA ALA A 169 8.36 9.63 -6.66
C ALA A 169 9.18 10.41 -7.69
N ALA A 170 8.86 10.28 -8.98
CA ALA A 170 9.53 11.01 -10.05
C ALA A 170 9.36 12.53 -9.95
N MET A 171 8.29 12.98 -9.31
CA MET A 171 7.99 14.40 -9.09
C MET A 171 8.52 14.95 -7.76
N GLY A 172 9.26 14.15 -6.97
CA GLY A 172 9.88 14.59 -5.72
C GLY A 172 9.10 14.22 -4.45
N GLY A 173 7.98 13.50 -4.58
CA GLY A 173 7.27 12.93 -3.44
C GLY A 173 7.94 11.66 -2.89
N ARG A 174 7.47 11.20 -1.73
CA ARG A 174 8.00 9.96 -1.11
C ARG A 174 7.32 8.72 -1.71
N PRO A 175 8.08 7.72 -2.17
CA PRO A 175 7.51 6.46 -2.61
C PRO A 175 6.94 5.66 -1.43
N TRP A 176 5.94 4.82 -1.71
CA TRP A 176 5.36 3.87 -0.75
C TRP A 176 5.41 2.44 -1.26
N ILE A 177 5.19 1.48 -0.36
CA ILE A 177 5.04 0.07 -0.75
C ILE A 177 3.64 -0.15 -1.31
N VAL A 178 3.56 -0.53 -2.58
CA VAL A 178 2.31 -0.95 -3.22
C VAL A 178 2.05 -2.41 -2.86
N GLN A 179 0.89 -2.69 -2.29
CA GLN A 179 0.38 -4.04 -2.10
C GLN A 179 -0.08 -4.57 -3.47
N LEU A 180 0.38 -5.74 -3.91
CA LEU A 180 0.10 -6.29 -5.25
C LEU A 180 -0.75 -7.56 -5.16
N GLY A 181 -1.29 -8.02 -6.29
CA GLY A 181 -2.22 -9.13 -6.41
C GLY A 181 -3.67 -8.70 -6.67
N ARG A 182 -3.89 -7.48 -7.14
CA ARG A 182 -5.23 -7.00 -7.52
C ARG A 182 -5.68 -7.72 -8.80
N ARG A 183 -6.98 -7.92 -8.97
CA ARG A 183 -7.56 -8.46 -10.20
C ARG A 183 -8.25 -7.36 -10.98
N ASP A 184 -8.17 -7.46 -12.30
CA ASP A 184 -8.88 -6.57 -13.20
C ASP A 184 -10.39 -6.82 -13.15
N ALA A 185 -11.15 -5.73 -13.11
CA ALA A 185 -12.59 -5.74 -13.27
C ALA A 185 -12.99 -6.22 -14.67
N LYS A 186 -14.19 -6.79 -14.75
CA LYS A 186 -14.79 -7.23 -16.03
C LYS A 186 -15.96 -6.36 -16.47
N THR A 187 -16.32 -5.38 -15.65
CA THR A 187 -17.45 -4.48 -15.86
C THR A 187 -17.12 -3.14 -15.24
N ALA A 188 -17.65 -2.07 -15.82
CA ALA A 188 -17.56 -0.73 -15.29
C ALA A 188 -18.95 -0.10 -15.20
N SER A 189 -19.08 1.02 -14.49
CA SER A 189 -20.33 1.77 -14.42
C SER A 189 -20.07 3.27 -14.35
N LYS A 190 -20.51 3.94 -15.43
CA LYS A 190 -20.54 5.40 -15.57
C LYS A 190 -21.27 6.10 -14.42
N ASN A 191 -22.37 5.52 -13.94
CA ASN A 191 -23.18 6.13 -12.90
C ASN A 191 -22.44 6.19 -11.56
N ASP A 192 -21.75 5.11 -11.15
CA ASP A 192 -21.03 5.19 -9.88
C ASP A 192 -19.88 6.20 -9.96
N ALA A 193 -19.22 6.36 -11.12
CA ALA A 193 -18.23 7.41 -11.32
C ALA A 193 -18.82 8.83 -11.17
N ASN A 194 -20.01 9.07 -11.73
CA ASN A 194 -20.71 10.35 -11.55
C ASN A 194 -21.15 10.59 -10.10
N THR A 195 -21.52 9.54 -9.37
CA THR A 195 -22.06 9.65 -8.01
C THR A 195 -20.99 9.70 -6.93
N ASN A 196 -19.88 8.98 -7.10
CA ASN A 196 -18.92 8.76 -6.02
C ASN A 196 -17.67 9.64 -6.08
N LEU A 197 -17.32 10.19 -7.24
CA LEU A 197 -16.15 11.05 -7.36
C LEU A 197 -16.47 12.46 -6.83
N PRO A 198 -15.69 13.00 -5.88
CA PRO A 198 -15.98 14.30 -5.30
C PRO A 198 -15.75 15.41 -6.34
N PRO A 199 -16.74 16.25 -6.65
CA PRO A 199 -16.54 17.38 -7.55
C PRO A 199 -15.73 18.51 -6.89
N ALA A 200 -15.06 19.30 -7.73
CA ALA A 200 -14.26 20.46 -7.31
C ALA A 200 -15.06 21.60 -6.63
N THR A 201 -16.38 21.45 -6.56
CA THR A 201 -17.34 22.42 -6.02
C THR A 201 -17.89 22.02 -4.65
N LEU A 202 -17.40 20.94 -4.03
CA LEU A 202 -17.87 20.55 -2.69
C LEU A 202 -17.40 21.52 -1.62
N SER A 203 -18.29 21.78 -0.66
CA SER A 203 -17.95 22.42 0.62
C SER A 203 -17.07 21.51 1.49
N LEU A 204 -16.47 22.07 2.54
CA LEU A 204 -15.70 21.28 3.51
C LEU A 204 -16.51 20.11 4.11
N SER A 205 -17.78 20.34 4.48
CA SER A 205 -18.66 19.29 5.02
C SER A 205 -18.97 18.19 3.99
N GLY A 206 -19.13 18.57 2.71
CA GLY A 206 -19.30 17.64 1.62
C GLY A 206 -18.06 16.77 1.38
N LEU A 207 -16.87 17.37 1.43
CA LEU A 207 -15.59 16.65 1.32
C LEU A 207 -15.42 15.65 2.47
N ILE A 208 -15.63 16.08 3.72
CA ILE A 208 -15.55 15.21 4.90
C ILE A 208 -16.50 14.02 4.76
N THR A 209 -17.76 14.28 4.36
CA THR A 209 -18.76 13.22 4.17
C THR A 209 -18.32 12.25 3.08
N SER A 210 -17.86 12.76 1.93
CA SER A 210 -17.42 11.94 0.79
C SER A 210 -16.27 11.00 1.17
N PHE A 211 -15.24 11.51 1.86
CA PHE A 211 -14.09 10.72 2.30
C PHE A 211 -14.43 9.77 3.46
N THR A 212 -15.28 10.18 4.41
CA THR A 212 -15.73 9.33 5.52
C THR A 212 -16.50 8.12 5.00
N ASN A 213 -17.32 8.30 3.96
CA ASN A 213 -18.03 7.20 3.30
C ASN A 213 -17.08 6.15 2.66
N LYS A 214 -15.81 6.52 2.44
CA LYS A 214 -14.74 5.62 1.97
C LYS A 214 -13.83 5.13 3.09
N GLY A 215 -14.15 5.47 4.35
CA GLY A 215 -13.38 5.07 5.53
C GLY A 215 -12.14 5.92 5.80
N PHE A 216 -12.01 7.10 5.17
CA PHE A 216 -10.96 8.06 5.50
C PHE A 216 -11.40 9.02 6.61
N THR A 217 -10.44 9.38 7.45
CA THR A 217 -10.58 10.47 8.42
C THR A 217 -10.47 11.82 7.73
N THR A 218 -10.93 12.89 8.38
CA THR A 218 -10.71 14.27 7.92
C THR A 218 -9.24 14.58 7.71
N LYS A 219 -8.35 14.01 8.54
CA LYS A 219 -6.91 14.20 8.38
C LYS A 219 -6.39 13.61 7.08
N GLU A 220 -6.80 12.39 6.75
CA GLU A 220 -6.42 11.70 5.51
C GLU A 220 -7.02 12.39 4.28
N MET A 221 -8.23 12.96 4.39
CA MET A 221 -8.81 13.79 3.34
C MET A 221 -7.91 15.00 3.02
N VAL A 222 -7.50 15.78 4.03
CA VAL A 222 -6.59 16.93 3.83
C VAL A 222 -5.29 16.48 3.18
N ILE A 223 -4.70 15.38 3.68
CA ILE A 223 -3.46 14.81 3.13
C ILE A 223 -3.61 14.49 1.64
N LEU A 224 -4.66 13.75 1.26
CA LEU A 224 -4.88 13.28 -0.11
C LEU A 224 -5.22 14.42 -1.07
N SER A 225 -5.89 15.48 -0.60
CA SER A 225 -6.08 16.71 -1.39
C SER A 225 -4.76 17.38 -1.76
N GLY A 226 -3.68 17.16 -0.98
CA GLY A 226 -2.33 17.59 -1.34
C GLY A 226 -1.79 16.99 -2.64
N SER A 227 -2.44 15.96 -3.22
CA SER A 227 -2.13 15.51 -4.58
C SER A 227 -2.28 16.60 -5.65
N HIS A 228 -3.06 17.65 -5.37
CA HIS A 228 -3.16 18.86 -6.18
C HIS A 228 -1.91 19.75 -6.13
N SER A 229 -0.83 19.32 -5.48
CA SER A 229 0.51 19.92 -5.66
C SER A 229 1.07 19.72 -7.07
N ILE A 230 0.57 18.75 -7.82
CA ILE A 230 1.00 18.50 -9.20
C ILE A 230 -0.18 18.55 -10.17
N GLY A 231 0.10 18.94 -11.40
CA GLY A 231 -0.87 18.96 -12.49
C GLY A 231 -1.60 20.29 -12.66
N GLN A 232 -2.66 20.23 -13.47
CA GLN A 232 -3.40 21.39 -13.94
C GLN A 232 -4.88 21.05 -14.04
N ALA A 233 -5.74 22.04 -13.87
CA ALA A 233 -7.18 21.92 -14.07
C ALA A 233 -7.63 22.68 -15.31
N ARG A 234 -8.75 22.24 -15.90
CA ARG A 234 -9.43 22.94 -17.00
C ARG A 234 -10.25 24.10 -16.46
N CYS A 235 -10.40 25.15 -17.28
CA CYS A 235 -11.18 26.34 -16.96
C CYS A 235 -12.59 26.02 -16.47
N THR A 236 -13.26 25.04 -17.07
CA THR A 236 -14.59 24.56 -16.63
C THR A 236 -14.65 24.17 -15.15
N THR A 237 -13.53 23.71 -14.57
CA THR A 237 -13.47 23.21 -13.19
C THR A 237 -13.31 24.33 -12.16
N PHE A 238 -12.72 25.47 -12.52
CA PHE A 238 -12.43 26.57 -11.59
C PHE A 238 -13.09 27.91 -11.95
N ARG A 239 -13.75 28.01 -13.10
CA ARG A 239 -14.38 29.24 -13.59
C ARG A 239 -15.33 29.87 -12.57
N SER A 240 -16.24 29.07 -12.01
CA SER A 240 -17.23 29.59 -11.04
C SER A 240 -16.53 30.30 -9.88
N ARG A 241 -15.50 29.67 -9.32
CA ARG A 241 -14.76 30.21 -8.19
C ARG A 241 -14.09 31.53 -8.51
N ILE A 242 -13.27 31.60 -9.55
CA ILE A 242 -12.50 32.81 -9.85
C ILE A 242 -13.39 34.02 -10.13
N HIS A 243 -14.62 33.82 -10.60
CA HIS A 243 -15.57 34.89 -10.92
C HIS A 243 -16.52 35.25 -9.78
N ASN A 244 -16.90 34.29 -8.93
CA ASN A 244 -18.04 34.47 -8.01
C ASN A 244 -17.64 34.48 -6.52
N GLU A 245 -16.49 33.92 -6.15
CA GLU A 245 -16.10 33.79 -4.74
C GLU A 245 -15.29 35.00 -4.24
N THR A 246 -15.44 35.30 -2.95
CA THR A 246 -14.80 36.46 -2.29
C THR A 246 -13.62 36.06 -1.40
N ASN A 247 -13.45 34.76 -1.10
CA ASN A 247 -12.34 34.21 -0.32
C ASN A 247 -11.15 33.78 -1.21
N ILE A 248 -10.89 34.53 -2.28
CA ILE A 248 -9.80 34.34 -3.22
C ILE A 248 -8.93 35.61 -3.29
N ASP A 249 -7.61 35.45 -3.37
CA ASP A 249 -6.70 36.57 -3.61
C ASP A 249 -7.06 37.28 -4.92
N ALA A 250 -7.29 38.60 -4.85
CA ALA A 250 -7.83 39.38 -5.97
C ALA A 250 -6.88 39.41 -7.18
N SER A 251 -5.57 39.49 -6.93
CA SER A 251 -4.54 39.48 -7.97
C SER A 251 -4.46 38.12 -8.65
N PHE A 252 -4.48 37.04 -7.86
CA PHE A 252 -4.54 35.68 -8.38
C PHE A 252 -5.81 35.46 -9.22
N ALA A 253 -6.98 35.83 -8.72
CA ALA A 253 -8.24 35.72 -9.45
C ALA A 253 -8.17 36.46 -10.79
N THR A 254 -7.68 37.70 -10.79
CA THR A 254 -7.49 38.53 -11.99
C THR A 254 -6.58 37.84 -13.01
N SER A 255 -5.45 37.27 -12.55
CA SER A 255 -4.53 36.54 -13.43
C SER A 255 -5.18 35.30 -14.07
N ARG A 256 -6.06 34.60 -13.35
CA ARG A 256 -6.76 33.41 -13.87
C ARG A 256 -7.89 33.78 -14.83
N LYS A 257 -8.58 34.90 -14.62
CA LYS A 257 -9.63 35.39 -15.51
C LYS A 257 -9.13 35.70 -16.92
N ALA A 258 -7.87 36.11 -17.07
CA ALA A 258 -7.27 36.41 -18.37
C ALA A 258 -7.29 35.21 -19.34
N SER A 259 -7.05 33.99 -18.83
CA SER A 259 -7.11 32.76 -19.64
C SER A 259 -8.42 31.98 -19.48
N CYS A 260 -9.29 32.36 -18.54
CA CYS A 260 -10.56 31.72 -18.23
C CYS A 260 -11.69 32.78 -18.09
N PRO A 261 -12.16 33.36 -19.21
CA PRO A 261 -13.30 34.28 -19.23
C PRO A 261 -14.59 33.64 -18.70
N THR A 262 -15.63 34.46 -18.50
CA THR A 262 -16.95 34.03 -18.00
C THR A 262 -17.64 33.01 -18.92
N SER A 263 -17.26 32.96 -20.20
CA SER A 263 -17.68 31.93 -21.16
C SER A 263 -16.58 31.68 -22.20
N GLY A 264 -16.55 30.50 -22.81
CA GLY A 264 -15.49 30.10 -23.75
C GLY A 264 -14.18 29.71 -23.07
N ASN A 265 -13.20 29.26 -23.85
CA ASN A 265 -11.90 28.78 -23.36
C ASN A 265 -11.98 27.61 -22.35
N ASP A 266 -12.99 26.75 -22.47
CA ASP A 266 -13.26 25.64 -21.56
C ASP A 266 -12.07 24.66 -21.40
N ASN A 267 -11.23 24.55 -22.43
CA ASN A 267 -10.07 23.66 -22.45
C ASN A 267 -8.78 24.32 -21.97
N ASN A 268 -8.78 25.62 -21.68
CA ASN A 268 -7.59 26.28 -21.15
C ASN A 268 -7.25 25.71 -19.77
N LEU A 269 -5.95 25.49 -19.57
CA LEU A 269 -5.42 24.87 -18.37
C LEU A 269 -4.81 25.93 -17.44
N ALA A 270 -4.97 25.74 -16.14
CA ALA A 270 -4.25 26.48 -15.12
C ALA A 270 -3.62 25.49 -14.12
N PRO A 271 -2.39 25.75 -13.65
CA PRO A 271 -1.74 24.91 -12.65
C PRO A 271 -2.49 24.99 -11.32
N LEU A 272 -2.57 23.84 -10.64
CA LEU A 272 -3.25 23.73 -9.34
C LEU A 272 -2.48 24.48 -8.24
N ASP A 273 -1.16 24.58 -8.36
CA ASP A 273 -0.31 25.46 -7.57
C ASP A 273 0.81 26.14 -8.39
N ALA A 274 1.84 26.71 -7.73
CA ALA A 274 2.92 27.40 -8.43
C ALA A 274 4.04 26.46 -8.95
N THR A 275 4.04 25.19 -8.57
CA THR A 275 5.06 24.19 -8.89
C THR A 275 4.43 22.92 -9.50
N PRO A 276 3.66 23.01 -10.61
CA PRO A 276 2.75 21.94 -11.08
C PRO A 276 3.41 20.64 -11.56
N ILE A 277 4.73 20.52 -11.49
CA ILE A 277 5.52 19.33 -11.83
C ILE A 277 6.44 18.87 -10.68
N ILE A 278 6.34 19.51 -9.51
CA ILE A 278 7.09 19.19 -8.30
C ILE A 278 6.07 18.88 -7.21
N PHE A 279 6.16 17.69 -6.63
CA PHE A 279 5.30 17.27 -5.55
C PHE A 279 5.87 17.79 -4.21
N ASP A 280 5.32 18.91 -3.74
CA ASP A 280 5.78 19.64 -2.55
C ASP A 280 4.60 20.29 -1.80
N ASN A 281 4.88 21.15 -0.81
CA ASN A 281 3.86 21.78 0.01
C ASN A 281 3.36 23.14 -0.51
N THR A 282 3.67 23.51 -1.75
CA THR A 282 3.25 24.78 -2.38
C THR A 282 1.73 24.87 -2.48
N TYR A 283 1.05 23.75 -2.73
CA TYR A 283 -0.40 23.63 -2.60
C TYR A 283 -0.93 24.24 -1.29
N TYR A 284 -0.43 23.80 -0.14
CA TYR A 284 -0.89 24.31 1.16
C TYR A 284 -0.51 25.77 1.40
N LYS A 285 0.68 26.20 0.96
CA LYS A 285 1.09 27.62 1.02
C LYS A 285 0.14 28.52 0.22
N ASN A 286 -0.34 28.02 -0.93
CA ASN A 286 -1.34 28.71 -1.73
C ASN A 286 -2.68 28.79 -1.01
N LEU A 287 -3.16 27.72 -0.36
CA LEU A 287 -4.42 27.75 0.41
C LEU A 287 -4.38 28.81 1.52
N VAL A 288 -3.29 28.86 2.29
CA VAL A 288 -3.06 29.88 3.34
C VAL A 288 -3.07 31.29 2.75
N SER A 289 -2.57 31.45 1.52
CA SER A 289 -2.55 32.72 0.79
C SER A 289 -3.84 33.03 0.02
N LYS A 290 -4.92 32.25 0.19
CA LYS A 290 -6.18 32.34 -0.59
C LYS A 290 -6.01 32.16 -2.10
N LYS A 291 -5.01 31.38 -2.49
CA LYS A 291 -4.62 31.06 -3.87
C LYS A 291 -4.89 29.59 -4.25
N GLY A 292 -5.74 28.87 -3.50
CA GLY A 292 -6.28 27.60 -4.01
C GLY A 292 -6.91 27.84 -5.37
N LEU A 293 -6.87 26.89 -6.32
CA LEU A 293 -7.51 27.09 -7.63
C LEU A 293 -8.99 26.70 -7.59
N LEU A 294 -9.27 25.51 -7.03
CA LEU A 294 -10.61 24.93 -6.95
C LEU A 294 -11.33 25.41 -5.69
N HIS A 295 -12.67 25.37 -5.72
CA HIS A 295 -13.50 25.68 -4.55
C HIS A 295 -13.22 24.70 -3.41
N SER A 296 -13.30 23.40 -3.71
CA SER A 296 -13.01 22.32 -2.75
C SER A 296 -11.63 22.42 -2.11
N ASP A 297 -10.64 22.97 -2.82
CA ASP A 297 -9.30 23.18 -2.28
C ASP A 297 -9.30 24.32 -1.26
N GLN A 298 -9.88 25.47 -1.62
CA GLN A 298 -9.91 26.61 -0.71
C GLN A 298 -10.76 26.35 0.53
N GLU A 299 -11.78 25.49 0.43
CA GLU A 299 -12.60 25.05 1.56
C GLU A 299 -11.80 24.33 2.66
N LEU A 300 -10.62 23.79 2.35
CA LEU A 300 -9.73 23.21 3.37
C LEU A 300 -9.10 24.26 4.30
N PHE A 301 -9.06 25.53 3.87
CA PHE A 301 -8.53 26.65 4.64
C PHE A 301 -9.45 27.88 4.51
N ASN A 302 -10.51 27.89 5.32
CA ASN A 302 -11.58 28.89 5.26
C ASN A 302 -12.17 29.19 6.65
N GLY A 303 -11.36 29.14 7.71
CA GLY A 303 -11.81 29.32 9.10
C GLY A 303 -12.42 28.05 9.71
N GLY A 304 -12.07 26.88 9.18
CA GLY A 304 -12.72 25.61 9.49
C GLY A 304 -11.88 24.66 10.35
N SER A 305 -12.41 23.45 10.55
CA SER A 305 -11.76 22.39 11.37
C SER A 305 -10.43 21.86 10.80
N THR A 306 -10.12 22.16 9.53
CA THR A 306 -8.93 21.69 8.82
C THR A 306 -7.78 22.70 8.77
N ASP A 307 -8.02 23.96 9.16
CA ASP A 307 -7.06 25.06 9.03
C ASP A 307 -5.73 24.77 9.74
N ALA A 308 -5.77 24.17 10.93
CA ALA A 308 -4.57 23.84 11.70
C ALA A 308 -3.67 22.83 10.97
N GLN A 309 -4.27 21.84 10.29
CA GLN A 309 -3.51 20.84 9.53
C GLN A 309 -2.95 21.41 8.23
N VAL A 310 -3.74 22.23 7.50
CA VAL A 310 -3.24 22.94 6.31
C VAL A 310 -2.08 23.87 6.68
N THR A 311 -2.20 24.59 7.80
CA THR A 311 -1.10 25.44 8.33
C THR A 311 0.15 24.61 8.60
N ALA A 312 0.01 23.48 9.31
CA ALA A 312 1.13 22.58 9.61
C ALA A 312 1.85 22.09 8.33
N TYR A 313 1.10 21.63 7.33
CA TYR A 313 1.71 21.19 6.07
C TYR A 313 2.29 22.34 5.24
N SER A 314 1.75 23.56 5.34
CA SER A 314 2.31 24.72 4.65
C SER A 314 3.73 25.09 5.10
N ILE A 315 4.09 24.75 6.34
CA ILE A 315 5.41 25.01 6.93
C ILE A 315 6.33 23.78 6.95
N ASP A 316 5.77 22.57 6.95
CA ASP A 316 6.53 21.31 7.05
C ASP A 316 6.27 20.39 5.84
N ASN A 317 7.10 20.56 4.81
CA ASN A 317 7.06 19.73 3.60
C ASN A 317 7.41 18.26 3.88
N PRO A 318 8.52 17.92 4.60
CA PRO A 318 8.85 16.53 4.91
C PRO A 318 7.72 15.73 5.56
N THR A 319 6.98 16.33 6.49
CA THR A 319 5.84 15.67 7.15
C THR A 319 4.70 15.43 6.16
N PHE A 320 4.31 16.43 5.36
CA PHE A 320 3.30 16.26 4.30
C PHE A 320 3.65 15.11 3.36
N LEU A 321 4.86 15.09 2.80
CA LEU A 321 5.27 14.06 1.85
C LEU A 321 5.19 12.65 2.44
N THR A 322 5.44 12.53 3.74
CA THR A 322 5.41 11.23 4.43
C THR A 322 4.00 10.77 4.72
N ASP A 323 3.17 11.65 5.27
CA ASP A 323 1.77 11.37 5.53
C ASP A 323 1.02 11.04 4.23
N PHE A 324 1.36 11.72 3.13
CA PHE A 324 0.82 11.42 1.81
C PHE A 324 1.12 9.99 1.35
N ALA A 325 2.38 9.55 1.48
CA ALA A 325 2.78 8.18 1.16
C ALA A 325 2.01 7.14 2.00
N VAL A 326 1.76 7.41 3.28
CA VAL A 326 0.95 6.55 4.16
C VAL A 326 -0.52 6.52 3.71
N ALA A 327 -1.12 7.68 3.44
CA ALA A 327 -2.50 7.77 2.98
C ALA A 327 -2.72 7.06 1.63
N MET A 328 -1.73 7.11 0.73
CA MET A 328 -1.77 6.41 -0.56
C MET A 328 -1.74 4.88 -0.42
N VAL A 329 -1.09 4.32 0.60
CA VAL A 329 -1.20 2.88 0.89
C VAL A 329 -2.64 2.50 1.21
N LYS A 330 -3.34 3.31 2.02
CA LYS A 330 -4.75 3.09 2.32
C LYS A 330 -5.65 3.28 1.10
N MET A 331 -5.40 4.33 0.30
CA MET A 331 -6.09 4.58 -0.97
C MET A 331 -6.02 3.40 -1.92
N GLY A 332 -4.82 2.86 -2.18
CA GLY A 332 -4.64 1.71 -3.07
C GLY A 332 -5.25 0.40 -2.54
N ASN A 333 -5.68 0.36 -1.27
CA ASN A 333 -6.28 -0.81 -0.61
C ASN A 333 -7.80 -0.64 -0.40
N LEU A 334 -8.45 0.33 -1.05
CA LEU A 334 -9.90 0.51 -1.00
C LEU A 334 -10.64 -0.63 -1.70
N SER A 335 -10.96 -1.69 -0.95
CA SER A 335 -11.75 -2.85 -1.39
C SER A 335 -11.36 -3.42 -2.78
N PRO A 336 -10.07 -3.71 -3.03
CA PRO A 336 -9.64 -4.27 -4.31
C PRO A 336 -10.14 -5.71 -4.50
N LEU A 337 -10.30 -6.11 -5.76
CA LEU A 337 -10.54 -7.51 -6.09
C LEU A 337 -9.26 -8.35 -5.85
N THR A 338 -9.31 -9.36 -4.98
CA THR A 338 -8.28 -10.37 -4.73
C THR A 338 -8.75 -11.79 -5.12
N ALA A 339 -7.88 -12.80 -5.06
CA ALA A 339 -8.20 -14.14 -5.59
C ALA A 339 -9.42 -14.84 -4.93
N ASN A 340 -9.82 -14.43 -3.72
CA ASN A 340 -11.04 -14.94 -3.06
C ASN A 340 -12.25 -14.01 -3.17
N SER A 341 -12.07 -12.76 -3.59
CA SER A 341 -13.21 -11.91 -3.93
C SER A 341 -13.68 -12.31 -5.33
N SER A 342 -14.46 -13.37 -5.39
CA SER A 342 -15.28 -13.61 -6.56
C SER A 342 -16.17 -12.40 -6.79
N SER A 343 -16.17 -11.84 -8.01
CA SER A 343 -17.34 -11.12 -8.48
C SER A 343 -18.48 -12.14 -8.50
N LEU A 344 -19.31 -12.09 -7.46
CA LEU A 344 -20.42 -13.02 -7.17
C LEU A 344 -20.00 -14.45 -6.78
N LYS A 345 -20.17 -14.77 -5.49
CA LYS A 345 -20.49 -16.09 -4.84
C LYS A 345 -20.25 -15.90 -3.32
N SER A 346 -21.04 -16.36 -2.37
CA SER A 346 -22.34 -17.02 -2.28
C SER A 346 -22.87 -16.65 -0.89
N SER A 347 -24.19 -16.64 -0.71
CA SER A 347 -24.84 -16.53 0.60
C SER A 347 -24.32 -17.60 1.56
N GLN A 348 -23.51 -17.22 2.55
CA GLN A 348 -23.31 -18.04 3.75
C GLN A 348 -24.12 -17.39 4.88
N SER A 349 -25.29 -17.97 5.09
CA SER A 349 -26.15 -17.73 6.24
C SER A 349 -25.41 -18.04 7.53
N TRP A 350 -25.54 -17.14 8.49
CA TRP A 350 -25.15 -17.31 9.88
C TRP A 350 -25.90 -18.48 10.51
N LEU A 351 -25.21 -19.56 10.87
CA LEU A 351 -25.58 -20.45 11.98
C LEU A 351 -24.32 -21.09 12.56
N PRO A 352 -23.94 -20.80 13.82
CA PRO A 352 -23.15 -21.72 14.62
C PRO A 352 -23.99 -22.18 15.80
N ILE A 353 -24.70 -23.30 15.65
CA ILE A 353 -25.18 -24.10 16.78
C ILE A 353 -24.94 -25.57 16.46
N VAL A 354 -24.45 -26.29 17.46
CA VAL A 354 -24.19 -27.74 17.54
C VAL A 354 -22.82 -28.17 16.99
N HIS A 355 -21.85 -28.38 17.88
CA HIS A 355 -21.39 -29.73 18.24
C HIS A 355 -20.56 -29.65 19.53
N LEU A 356 -21.24 -30.00 20.63
CA LEU A 356 -20.65 -30.30 21.94
C LEU A 356 -20.20 -31.77 21.91
N LEU A 357 -19.02 -32.05 22.47
CA LEU A 357 -18.56 -33.32 23.07
C LEU A 357 -18.63 -34.60 22.22
N LEU A 358 -17.46 -35.19 21.97
CA LEU A 358 -17.08 -36.57 22.34
C LEU A 358 -15.75 -36.92 21.65
N GLY A 359 -14.79 -37.49 22.39
CA GLY A 359 -13.61 -38.11 21.77
C GLY A 359 -12.30 -37.95 22.54
N HIS A 360 -12.27 -38.30 23.82
CA HIS A 360 -11.02 -38.75 24.42
C HIS A 360 -10.72 -40.15 23.87
N SER A 361 -9.73 -40.26 23.00
CA SER A 361 -9.03 -41.53 22.79
C SER A 361 -7.58 -41.26 22.44
N PHE A 362 -6.72 -41.90 23.23
CA PHE A 362 -5.28 -41.95 23.09
C PHE A 362 -4.88 -42.25 21.65
N SER A 363 -3.99 -41.44 21.09
CA SER A 363 -3.07 -41.90 20.05
C SER A 363 -1.70 -41.34 20.37
N LEU A 364 -0.80 -42.28 20.66
CA LEU A 364 0.65 -42.11 20.72
C LEU A 364 1.10 -41.41 19.43
N PHE A 365 1.28 -40.09 19.49
CA PHE A 365 1.92 -39.34 18.41
C PHE A 365 3.40 -39.74 18.41
N GLN A 366 3.78 -40.53 17.41
CA GLN A 366 5.17 -40.62 16.99
C GLN A 366 5.65 -39.20 16.69
N TYR A 367 6.70 -38.77 17.40
CA TYR A 367 7.47 -37.57 17.11
C TYR A 367 8.18 -37.70 15.75
N HIS A 368 7.43 -37.57 14.66
CA HIS A 368 8.03 -37.20 13.38
C HIS A 368 8.41 -35.73 13.50
N HIS A 369 9.69 -35.50 13.82
CA HIS A 369 10.34 -34.21 13.65
C HIS A 369 10.33 -33.88 12.17
N CYS A 370 9.24 -33.28 11.69
CA CYS A 370 9.25 -32.55 10.45
C CYS A 370 10.14 -31.33 10.70
N THR A 371 11.39 -31.38 10.23
CA THR A 371 12.24 -30.20 10.11
C THR A 371 11.61 -29.28 9.09
N THR A 372 10.61 -28.49 9.51
CA THR A 372 10.09 -27.41 8.69
C THR A 372 11.17 -26.33 8.64
N SER A 373 11.93 -26.25 7.56
CA SER A 373 12.65 -25.01 7.23
C SER A 373 11.59 -23.95 6.96
N ALA A 374 11.26 -23.15 7.97
CA ALA A 374 10.34 -22.04 7.82
C ALA A 374 11.01 -21.00 6.91
N GLN A 375 10.54 -20.92 5.65
CA GLN A 375 11.02 -19.94 4.69
C GLN A 375 10.53 -18.55 5.10
N LEU A 376 11.42 -17.53 4.99
CA LEU A 376 11.03 -16.15 5.22
C LEU A 376 9.93 -15.73 4.23
N SER A 377 9.01 -14.86 4.67
CA SER A 377 7.89 -14.37 3.85
C SER A 377 7.57 -12.92 4.15
N SER A 378 7.23 -12.13 3.12
CA SER A 378 6.78 -10.74 3.30
C SER A 378 5.45 -10.61 4.05
N THR A 379 4.69 -11.71 4.16
CA THR A 379 3.39 -11.78 4.85
C THR A 379 3.44 -12.57 6.16
N PHE A 380 4.64 -12.90 6.66
CA PHE A 380 4.81 -13.75 7.85
C PHE A 380 3.96 -13.32 9.07
N TYR A 381 3.85 -12.01 9.32
CA TYR A 381 3.08 -11.46 10.45
C TYR A 381 1.66 -11.02 10.08
N ALA A 382 1.19 -11.26 8.86
CA ALA A 382 -0.04 -10.66 8.35
C ALA A 382 -1.29 -11.08 9.14
N SER A 383 -1.33 -12.31 9.68
CA SER A 383 -2.40 -12.81 10.54
C SER A 383 -2.13 -12.65 12.04
N SER A 384 -0.88 -12.77 12.47
CA SER A 384 -0.49 -12.77 13.89
C SER A 384 -0.22 -11.38 14.46
N CYS A 385 0.16 -10.41 13.62
CA CYS A 385 0.31 -9.00 13.99
C CYS A 385 -0.04 -8.07 12.81
N PRO A 386 -1.33 -7.93 12.46
CA PRO A 386 -1.77 -7.22 11.26
C PRO A 386 -1.39 -5.73 11.22
N ASN A 387 -1.17 -5.09 12.38
CA ASN A 387 -0.79 -3.69 12.51
C ASN A 387 0.74 -3.46 12.61
N LEU A 388 1.55 -4.50 12.44
CA LEU A 388 3.01 -4.41 12.60
C LEU A 388 3.65 -3.34 11.70
N LEU A 389 3.42 -3.44 10.39
CA LEU A 389 4.09 -2.59 9.41
C LEU A 389 3.69 -1.11 9.56
N PRO A 390 2.41 -0.74 9.70
CA PRO A 390 2.01 0.62 10.02
C PRO A 390 2.63 1.16 11.32
N THR A 391 2.72 0.35 12.38
CA THR A 391 3.32 0.76 13.66
C THR A 391 4.80 1.09 13.51
N ILE A 392 5.59 0.20 12.87
CA ILE A 392 7.02 0.47 12.64
C ILE A 392 7.19 1.68 11.73
N GLN A 393 6.38 1.81 10.68
CA GLN A 393 6.43 2.94 9.77
C GLN A 393 6.24 4.27 10.51
N ALA A 394 5.19 4.38 11.33
CA ALA A 394 4.87 5.61 12.07
C ALA A 394 6.03 6.02 13.01
N ALA A 395 6.60 5.06 13.73
CA ALA A 395 7.72 5.32 14.63
C ALA A 395 8.99 5.77 13.90
N VAL A 396 9.35 5.10 12.80
CA VAL A 396 10.51 5.48 11.98
C VAL A 396 10.32 6.86 11.37
N VAL A 397 9.13 7.13 10.82
CA VAL A 397 8.79 8.44 10.25
C VAL A 397 8.95 9.54 11.29
N ASN A 398 8.42 9.36 12.50
CA ASN A 398 8.57 10.31 13.59
C ASN A 398 10.04 10.52 13.98
N ALA A 399 10.85 9.45 14.02
CA ALA A 399 12.27 9.56 14.32
C ALA A 399 13.04 10.34 13.22
N VAL A 400 12.73 10.09 11.95
CA VAL A 400 13.35 10.77 10.80
C VAL A 400 12.90 12.22 10.68
N SER A 401 11.64 12.53 10.98
CA SER A 401 11.15 13.93 10.99
C SER A 401 11.82 14.75 12.09
N ASN A 402 12.08 14.15 13.26
CA ASN A 402 12.79 14.79 14.36
C ASN A 402 14.29 14.97 14.06
N GLU A 403 14.93 13.97 13.44
CA GLU A 403 16.32 14.07 12.97
C GLU A 403 16.52 13.31 11.65
N ALA A 404 16.64 14.02 10.52
CA ALA A 404 16.75 13.40 9.20
C ALA A 404 17.88 12.35 9.08
N ARG A 405 19.02 12.56 9.76
CA ARG A 405 20.14 11.60 9.78
C ARG A 405 19.78 10.27 10.42
N MET A 406 18.71 10.19 11.23
CA MET A 406 18.26 8.95 11.85
C MET A 406 17.91 7.88 10.80
N GLY A 407 17.42 8.28 9.62
CA GLY A 407 17.13 7.32 8.55
C GLY A 407 18.40 6.58 8.09
N ALA A 408 19.48 7.32 7.80
CA ALA A 408 20.78 6.73 7.48
C ALA A 408 21.35 5.90 8.64
N SER A 409 21.05 6.29 9.88
CA SER A 409 21.51 5.61 11.10
C SER A 409 20.87 4.24 11.27
N LEU A 410 19.55 4.16 11.11
CA LEU A 410 18.79 2.90 11.17
C LEU A 410 19.15 1.97 10.01
N LEU A 411 19.40 2.53 8.81
CA LEU A 411 19.90 1.76 7.67
C LEU A 411 21.29 1.16 7.97
N ARG A 412 22.21 1.97 8.52
CA ARG A 412 23.53 1.51 8.96
C ARG A 412 23.41 0.47 10.07
N LEU A 413 22.55 0.67 11.05
CA LEU A 413 22.34 -0.28 12.15
C LEU A 413 21.90 -1.65 11.61
N HIS A 414 20.97 -1.68 10.66
CA HIS A 414 20.58 -2.91 9.98
C HIS A 414 21.72 -3.54 9.18
N PHE A 415 22.48 -2.75 8.41
CA PHE A 415 23.64 -3.26 7.67
C PHE A 415 24.67 -3.91 8.60
N HIS A 416 24.95 -3.29 9.74
CA HIS A 416 25.92 -3.80 10.71
C HIS A 416 25.42 -5.03 11.48
N ASP A 417 24.11 -5.22 11.63
CA ASP A 417 23.51 -6.47 12.12
C ASP A 417 23.53 -7.57 11.05
N CYS A 418 23.35 -7.20 9.78
CA CYS A 418 23.14 -8.11 8.65
C CYS A 418 24.40 -8.80 8.11
N PHE A 419 25.34 -9.08 9.01
CA PHE A 419 26.35 -10.13 8.88
C PHE A 419 25.94 -11.41 9.64
N GLY A 420 24.68 -11.42 10.13
CA GLY A 420 23.91 -12.54 10.66
C GLY A 420 22.38 -12.27 10.61
N CYS A 421 21.98 -10.99 10.58
CA CYS A 421 20.59 -10.51 10.51
C CYS A 421 19.70 -11.10 11.62
N ASP A 422 20.19 -11.12 12.85
CA ASP A 422 19.56 -11.79 13.99
C ASP A 422 19.36 -10.84 15.19
N ALA A 423 19.49 -9.53 14.98
CA ALA A 423 19.44 -8.51 16.02
C ALA A 423 20.47 -8.68 17.15
N SER A 424 21.51 -9.51 16.97
CA SER A 424 22.60 -9.64 17.93
C SER A 424 23.33 -8.31 18.15
N ILE A 425 23.23 -7.34 17.24
CA ILE A 425 23.77 -5.98 17.47
C ILE A 425 23.08 -5.23 18.61
N LEU A 426 21.84 -5.60 18.96
CA LEU A 426 21.07 -4.91 19.98
C LEU A 426 21.37 -5.41 21.40
N LEU A 427 22.07 -6.54 21.54
CA LEU A 427 22.40 -7.14 22.83
C LEU A 427 23.50 -6.36 23.54
N ASP A 428 23.28 -6.08 24.83
CA ASP A 428 24.27 -5.51 25.73
C ASP A 428 25.25 -6.59 26.24
N ASP A 429 26.37 -6.15 26.78
CA ASP A 429 27.38 -7.02 27.39
C ASP A 429 26.79 -7.80 28.57
N THR A 430 27.17 -9.08 28.69
CA THR A 430 26.82 -9.93 29.83
C THR A 430 28.06 -10.58 30.42
N SER A 431 27.94 -11.28 31.53
CA SER A 431 29.03 -12.11 32.07
C SER A 431 29.45 -13.25 31.14
N SER A 432 28.62 -13.61 30.15
CA SER A 432 28.82 -14.75 29.25
C SER A 432 29.30 -14.37 27.85
N PHE A 433 29.13 -13.11 27.42
CA PHE A 433 29.60 -12.62 26.13
C PHE A 433 29.72 -11.10 26.12
N THR A 434 30.60 -10.59 25.25
CA THR A 434 30.66 -9.16 24.90
C THR A 434 29.80 -8.90 23.67
N GLY A 435 28.87 -7.96 23.78
CA GLY A 435 27.95 -7.53 22.75
C GLY A 435 28.66 -6.93 21.54
N LYS A 436 27.93 -6.79 20.43
CA LYS A 436 28.51 -6.19 19.21
C LYS A 436 28.54 -4.66 19.26
N LYS A 437 27.86 -4.01 20.21
CA LYS A 437 27.80 -2.53 20.32
C LYS A 437 29.17 -1.90 20.51
N THR A 438 30.06 -2.57 21.23
CA THR A 438 31.41 -2.10 21.57
C THR A 438 32.49 -2.57 20.59
N ALA A 439 32.13 -3.34 19.56
CA ALA A 439 33.04 -3.74 18.50
C ALA A 439 33.59 -2.51 17.75
N GLY A 440 34.84 -2.54 17.29
CA GLY A 440 35.51 -1.40 16.65
C GLY A 440 34.71 -0.73 15.53
N PRO A 441 34.11 -1.47 14.59
CA PRO A 441 33.26 -0.90 13.53
C PRO A 441 31.95 -0.24 14.02
N ASN A 442 31.52 -0.54 15.25
CA ASN A 442 30.23 -0.14 15.82
C ASN A 442 30.37 0.94 16.89
N ALA A 443 31.43 0.86 17.71
CA ALA A 443 31.66 1.72 18.86
C ALA A 443 31.66 3.20 18.44
N ASN A 444 30.82 4.01 19.09
CA ASN A 444 30.63 5.43 18.79
C ASN A 444 30.26 5.73 17.32
N SER A 445 29.74 4.74 16.59
CA SER A 445 29.49 4.82 15.15
C SER A 445 28.05 4.45 14.79
N VAL A 446 27.56 3.30 15.26
CA VAL A 446 26.14 2.92 15.07
C VAL A 446 25.27 3.60 16.13
N ARG A 447 24.07 4.03 15.75
CA ARG A 447 23.10 4.70 16.62
C ARG A 447 21.66 4.37 16.20
N GLY A 448 20.69 4.83 16.98
CA GLY A 448 19.27 4.54 16.77
C GLY A 448 18.75 3.32 17.56
N PHE A 449 19.53 2.84 18.54
CA PHE A 449 19.09 1.77 19.46
C PHE A 449 17.82 2.17 20.21
N ASP A 450 17.76 3.40 20.71
CA ASP A 450 16.62 4.01 21.38
C ASP A 450 15.35 4.05 20.51
N VAL A 451 15.52 4.30 19.21
CA VAL A 451 14.41 4.25 18.25
C VAL A 451 13.92 2.80 18.07
N ILE A 452 14.82 1.82 17.99
CA ILE A 452 14.45 0.40 17.92
C ILE A 452 13.75 -0.05 19.21
N ASP A 453 14.21 0.37 20.38
CA ASP A 453 13.58 0.07 21.67
C ASP A 453 12.18 0.69 21.77
N THR A 454 12.02 1.93 21.27
CA THR A 454 10.71 2.59 21.16
C THR A 454 9.78 1.81 20.25
N ILE A 455 10.26 1.41 19.06
CA ILE A 455 9.48 0.60 18.12
C ILE A 455 9.09 -0.73 18.75
N LYS A 456 10.04 -1.42 19.40
CA LYS A 456 9.79 -2.69 20.08
C LYS A 456 8.72 -2.53 21.14
N THR A 457 8.79 -1.49 21.96
CA THR A 457 7.76 -1.18 22.97
C THR A 457 6.38 -1.01 22.34
N GLN A 458 6.27 -0.25 21.26
CA GLN A 458 5.00 -0.04 20.55
C GLN A 458 4.47 -1.33 19.91
N VAL A 459 5.35 -2.15 19.34
CA VAL A 459 5.01 -3.44 18.74
C VAL A 459 4.55 -4.43 19.81
N GLU A 460 5.22 -4.51 20.96
CA GLU A 460 4.83 -5.39 22.07
C GLU A 460 3.47 -5.02 22.67
N ALA A 461 3.06 -3.75 22.58
CA ALA A 461 1.74 -3.29 23.00
C ALA A 461 0.60 -3.78 22.08
N ILE A 462 0.89 -4.06 20.81
CA ILE A 462 -0.12 -4.55 19.84
C ILE A 462 -0.01 -6.05 19.56
N CYS A 463 1.17 -6.65 19.71
CA CYS A 463 1.42 -8.06 19.49
C CYS A 463 2.57 -8.59 20.35
N THR A 464 2.25 -8.82 21.62
CA THR A 464 3.20 -9.25 22.66
C THR A 464 3.91 -10.56 22.30
N LYS A 465 5.25 -10.54 22.31
CA LYS A 465 6.16 -11.67 22.06
C LYS A 465 6.00 -12.35 20.70
N ILE A 466 5.41 -11.66 19.72
CA ILE A 466 5.20 -12.21 18.37
C ILE A 466 6.37 -11.85 17.43
N VAL A 467 6.83 -10.60 17.47
CA VAL A 467 7.72 -10.05 16.45
C VAL A 467 9.16 -9.97 16.94
N SER A 468 10.10 -10.47 16.14
CA SER A 468 11.52 -10.42 16.45
C SER A 468 12.08 -9.01 16.29
N CYS A 469 13.07 -8.66 17.13
CA CYS A 469 13.86 -7.44 16.94
C CYS A 469 14.62 -7.45 15.61
N ALA A 470 15.02 -8.62 15.12
CA ALA A 470 15.67 -8.78 13.81
C ALA A 470 14.79 -8.29 12.66
N ASP A 471 13.50 -8.66 12.67
CA ASP A 471 12.56 -8.17 11.66
C ASP A 471 12.17 -6.70 11.87
N ILE A 472 12.06 -6.24 13.12
CA ILE A 472 11.88 -4.81 13.42
C ILE A 472 13.02 -3.99 12.80
N LEU A 473 14.27 -4.42 12.95
CA LEU A 473 15.43 -3.71 12.43
C LEU A 473 15.45 -3.68 10.90
N ALA A 474 15.14 -4.81 10.25
CA ALA A 474 15.04 -4.89 8.79
C ALA A 474 13.92 -4.00 8.22
N VAL A 475 12.75 -4.01 8.87
CA VAL A 475 11.62 -3.15 8.49
C VAL A 475 11.92 -1.68 8.75
N ALA A 476 12.61 -1.36 9.84
CA ALA A 476 13.01 0.01 10.17
C ALA A 476 13.96 0.58 9.11
N ALA A 477 14.97 -0.18 8.67
CA ALA A 477 15.87 0.23 7.60
C ALA A 477 15.14 0.51 6.28
N ARG A 478 14.18 -0.36 5.91
CA ARG A 478 13.33 -0.12 4.73
C ARG A 478 12.58 1.21 4.83
N TYR A 479 11.90 1.45 5.95
CA TYR A 479 11.11 2.67 6.12
C TYR A 479 11.97 3.92 6.24
N SER A 480 13.18 3.80 6.76
CA SER A 480 14.16 4.89 6.78
C SER A 480 14.55 5.34 5.38
N VAL A 481 14.72 4.41 4.44
CA VAL A 481 15.01 4.74 3.04
C VAL A 481 13.81 5.43 2.38
N ALA A 482 12.60 4.91 2.57
CA ALA A 482 11.38 5.58 2.09
C ALA A 482 11.18 6.98 2.68
N ALA A 483 11.40 7.14 3.99
CA ALA A 483 11.31 8.39 4.72
C ALA A 483 12.44 9.39 4.37
N LEU A 484 13.39 9.01 3.51
CA LEU A 484 14.39 9.90 2.91
C LEU A 484 14.23 10.02 1.39
N GLY A 485 13.12 9.52 0.83
CA GLY A 485 12.80 9.61 -0.61
C GLY A 485 13.40 8.50 -1.48
N GLY A 486 14.16 7.57 -0.88
CA GLY A 486 14.66 6.39 -1.59
C GLY A 486 13.56 5.36 -1.82
N ARG A 487 13.73 4.53 -2.86
CA ARG A 487 12.79 3.44 -3.16
C ARG A 487 12.88 2.35 -2.07
N PRO A 488 11.79 2.03 -1.36
CA PRO A 488 11.82 0.93 -0.40
C PRO A 488 11.84 -0.43 -1.11
N TRP A 489 12.38 -1.45 -0.45
CA TRP A 489 12.37 -2.84 -0.91
C TRP A 489 11.39 -3.70 -0.10
N VAL A 490 11.06 -4.89 -0.61
CA VAL A 490 10.29 -5.86 0.16
C VAL A 490 11.19 -6.55 1.18
N VAL A 491 10.80 -6.51 2.45
CA VAL A 491 11.50 -7.24 3.52
C VAL A 491 10.83 -8.60 3.68
N GLN A 492 11.61 -9.68 3.54
CA GLN A 492 11.18 -11.03 3.90
C GLN A 492 11.26 -11.17 5.42
N LEU A 493 10.17 -11.56 6.08
CA LEU A 493 10.01 -11.59 7.54
C LEU A 493 10.01 -13.04 8.05
N GLY A 494 10.16 -13.23 9.36
CA GLY A 494 10.30 -14.52 10.03
C GLY A 494 11.69 -14.76 10.63
N ARG A 495 12.52 -13.72 10.75
CA ARG A 495 13.84 -13.83 11.41
C ARG A 495 13.66 -14.09 12.90
N ARG A 496 14.65 -14.71 13.53
CA ARG A 496 14.68 -14.98 14.97
C ARG A 496 15.76 -14.13 15.62
N ASP A 497 15.50 -13.73 16.85
CA ASP A 497 16.47 -12.99 17.65
C ASP A 497 17.57 -13.92 18.17
N ALA A 498 18.81 -13.46 18.05
CA ALA A 498 19.94 -14.09 18.69
C ALA A 498 19.83 -14.02 20.21
N LYS A 499 20.39 -15.03 20.87
CA LYS A 499 20.50 -15.06 22.34
C LYS A 499 21.90 -14.68 22.83
N THR A 500 22.85 -14.53 21.91
CA THR A 500 24.25 -14.26 22.18
C THR A 500 24.79 -13.33 21.11
N ALA A 501 25.86 -12.61 21.43
CA ALA A 501 26.61 -11.81 20.48
C ALA A 501 28.10 -12.18 20.51
N SER A 502 28.81 -11.82 19.45
CA SER A 502 30.26 -12.02 19.33
C SER A 502 30.91 -10.74 18.80
N MET A 503 31.63 -10.05 19.68
CA MET A 503 32.41 -8.86 19.33
C MET A 503 33.50 -9.19 18.28
N SER A 504 34.16 -10.35 18.39
CA SER A 504 35.16 -10.79 17.42
C SER A 504 34.56 -11.02 16.03
N ASP A 505 33.34 -11.53 15.96
CA ASP A 505 32.66 -11.74 14.67
C ASP A 505 32.34 -10.40 14.02
N ALA A 506 31.90 -9.42 14.80
CA ALA A 506 31.67 -8.06 14.28
C ALA A 506 32.97 -7.42 13.78
N ASN A 507 34.07 -7.54 14.52
CA ASN A 507 35.37 -6.98 14.12
C ASN A 507 35.94 -7.64 12.85
N SER A 508 35.67 -8.93 12.63
CA SER A 508 36.23 -9.70 11.51
C SER A 508 35.37 -9.72 10.26
N ASN A 509 34.04 -9.68 10.41
CA ASN A 509 33.13 -9.82 9.28
C ASN A 509 32.70 -8.48 8.68
N LEU A 510 32.71 -7.39 9.45
CA LEU A 510 32.32 -6.08 8.92
C LEU A 510 33.45 -5.47 8.07
N PRO A 511 33.16 -4.99 6.84
CA PRO A 511 34.16 -4.32 6.02
C PRO A 511 34.71 -3.08 6.73
N ALA A 512 36.02 -3.00 6.91
CA ALA A 512 36.66 -1.83 7.49
C ALA A 512 36.63 -0.65 6.51
N ALA A 513 36.49 0.58 7.03
CA ALA A 513 36.47 1.80 6.22
C ALA A 513 37.79 2.06 5.45
N THR A 514 38.86 1.35 5.80
CA THR A 514 40.19 1.43 5.17
C THR A 514 40.39 0.39 4.06
N LEU A 515 39.42 -0.49 3.81
CA LEU A 515 39.54 -1.49 2.75
C LEU A 515 39.54 -0.84 1.36
N GLY A 516 40.52 -1.21 0.53
CA GLY A 516 40.48 -0.94 -0.90
C GLY A 516 39.44 -1.80 -1.62
N LEU A 517 39.24 -1.54 -2.92
CA LEU A 517 38.21 -2.21 -3.73
C LEU A 517 38.31 -3.75 -3.69
N SER A 518 39.51 -4.32 -3.77
CA SER A 518 39.70 -5.77 -3.69
C SER A 518 39.27 -6.35 -2.34
N GLY A 519 39.59 -5.66 -1.24
CA GLY A 519 39.16 -6.04 0.10
C GLY A 519 37.63 -6.00 0.23
N LEU A 520 36.99 -4.96 -0.30
CA LEU A 520 35.53 -4.86 -0.33
C LEU A 520 34.91 -6.02 -1.12
N ILE A 521 35.38 -6.29 -2.34
CA ILE A 521 34.89 -7.41 -3.16
C ILE A 521 34.98 -8.73 -2.38
N THR A 522 36.13 -9.01 -1.77
CA THR A 522 36.31 -10.22 -0.95
C THR A 522 35.32 -10.28 0.20
N SER A 523 35.19 -9.20 0.98
CA SER A 523 34.24 -9.16 2.12
C SER A 523 32.80 -9.43 1.69
N PHE A 524 32.37 -8.86 0.56
CA PHE A 524 31.01 -9.07 0.05
C PHE A 524 30.83 -10.46 -0.58
N SER A 525 31.85 -11.04 -1.22
CA SER A 525 31.77 -12.38 -1.82
C SER A 525 31.63 -13.53 -0.81
N ASN A 526 32.01 -13.30 0.44
CA ASN A 526 31.91 -14.28 1.52
C ASN A 526 30.49 -14.37 2.13
N LYS A 527 29.51 -13.66 1.58
CA LYS A 527 28.13 -13.55 2.05
C LYS A 527 27.17 -13.76 0.89
#